data_AF-A0A2I0A3N2-F1
#
_entry.id   AF-A0A2I0A3N2-F1
#
_cell.length_a   1.000
_cell.length_b   1.000
_cell.length_c   1.000
_cell.angle_alpha   90.00
_cell.angle_beta   90.00
_cell.angle_gamma   90.00
#
_symmetry.space_group_name_H-M   'P 1'
#
loop_
_entity.id
_entity.type
_entity.pdbx_description
1 polymer ?
#
loop_
_entity_poly.entity_id
_entity_poly.type
_entity_poly.pdbx_seq_one_letter_code
_entity_poly.pdbx_strand_id
1 'polypeptide(L)'
;MRGRIFLWGTRNLSRAGRVTFINSVLTSIPIFSLSHTFVPDNVLVEIEKLIRRFLWSGNLTLNVAHLVAWEHVTKPKNAGGLGIHCLEEWRSILMAKLASNFLSNADTLWVKCFQDKYGNRETIFSNKRCDSWAWKLIC
;
A
#
# COMPACT_ATOMS: atom_id res chain seq x y z
N MET A 1 13.11 -3.60 -0.71
CA MET A 1 12.86 -2.14 -0.66
C MET A 1 13.93 -1.38 0.12
N ARG A 2 14.19 -1.72 1.40
CA ARG A 2 15.18 -1.03 2.26
C ARG A 2 16.57 -0.85 1.61
N GLY A 3 17.18 -1.92 1.10
CA GLY A 3 18.49 -1.85 0.44
C GLY A 3 18.51 -0.96 -0.82
N ARG A 4 17.40 -0.93 -1.57
CA ARG A 4 17.28 -0.07 -2.77
C ARG A 4 17.17 1.40 -2.39
N ILE A 5 16.40 1.74 -1.34
CA ILE A 5 16.32 3.12 -0.83
C ILE A 5 17.70 3.64 -0.38
N PHE A 6 18.50 2.77 0.25
CA PHE A 6 19.86 3.12 0.66
C PHE A 6 20.76 3.46 -0.54
N LEU A 7 20.63 2.70 -1.64
CA LEU A 7 21.39 2.90 -2.87
C LEU A 7 20.88 4.09 -3.71
N TRP A 8 19.58 4.36 -3.72
CA TRP A 8 18.94 5.24 -4.70
C TRP A 8 18.88 6.73 -4.34
N GLY A 9 19.34 7.13 -3.17
CA GLY A 9 19.55 8.55 -2.93
C GLY A 9 19.24 8.99 -1.52
N THR A 10 20.21 8.79 -0.65
CA THR A 10 20.20 9.46 0.65
C THR A 10 21.00 10.77 0.65
N ARG A 11 21.96 10.93 -0.29
CA ARG A 11 22.95 12.02 -0.21
C ARG A 11 22.73 13.23 -1.14
N ASN A 12 22.04 13.08 -2.28
CA ASN A 12 22.07 14.10 -3.36
C ASN A 12 20.69 14.64 -3.83
N LEU A 13 19.57 14.15 -3.29
CA LEU A 13 18.25 14.61 -3.74
C LEU A 13 17.74 15.79 -2.91
N SER A 14 17.34 16.87 -3.61
CA SER A 14 16.60 17.98 -3.04
C SER A 14 15.25 17.52 -2.49
N ARG A 15 14.60 18.36 -1.67
CA ARG A 15 13.32 17.99 -1.06
C ARG A 15 12.23 17.69 -2.08
N ALA A 16 12.15 18.53 -3.11
CA ALA A 16 11.25 18.33 -4.25
C ALA A 16 11.60 17.03 -5.00
N GLY A 17 12.89 16.76 -5.24
CA GLY A 17 13.34 15.51 -5.87
C GLY A 17 12.94 14.25 -5.09
N ARG A 18 12.99 14.30 -3.76
CA ARG A 18 12.53 13.19 -2.91
C ARG A 18 11.03 12.94 -3.03
N VAL A 19 10.21 14.00 -3.07
CA VAL A 19 8.75 13.87 -3.26
C VAL A 19 8.45 13.21 -4.61
N THR A 20 9.10 13.68 -5.68
CA THR A 20 8.96 13.09 -7.02
C THR A 20 9.37 11.62 -7.02
N PHE A 21 10.50 11.29 -6.40
CA PHE A 21 11.00 9.92 -6.30
C PHE A 21 10.07 9.00 -5.48
N ILE A 22 9.49 9.54 -4.40
CA ILE A 22 8.51 8.81 -3.60
C ILE A 22 7.33 8.41 -4.49
N ASN A 23 6.76 9.37 -5.22
CA ASN A 23 5.57 9.15 -6.03
C ASN A 23 5.83 8.21 -7.23
N SER A 24 6.97 8.36 -7.90
CA SER A 24 7.27 7.57 -9.09
C SER A 24 7.76 6.15 -8.77
N VAL A 25 8.52 5.97 -7.68
CA VAL A 25 9.18 4.69 -7.37
C VAL A 25 8.72 4.08 -6.06
N LEU A 26 8.73 4.83 -4.96
CA LEU A 26 8.51 4.23 -3.64
C LEU A 26 7.06 3.87 -3.36
N THR A 27 6.10 4.65 -3.82
CA THR A 27 4.67 4.34 -3.69
C THR A 27 4.18 3.40 -4.78
N SER A 28 4.77 3.43 -5.98
CA SER A 28 4.33 2.58 -7.10
C SER A 28 4.57 1.08 -6.86
N ILE A 29 5.68 0.71 -6.23
CA ILE A 29 6.00 -0.69 -5.88
C ILE A 29 4.93 -1.34 -4.97
N PRO A 30 4.58 -0.77 -3.80
CA PRO A 30 3.54 -1.34 -2.96
C PRO A 30 2.15 -1.27 -3.59
N ILE A 31 1.82 -0.21 -4.34
CA ILE A 31 0.53 -0.11 -5.06
C ILE A 31 0.39 -1.23 -6.10
N PHE A 32 1.44 -1.50 -6.88
CA PHE A 32 1.48 -2.61 -7.81
C PHE A 32 1.34 -3.98 -7.10
N SER A 33 1.95 -4.11 -5.92
CA SER A 33 1.81 -5.35 -5.13
C SER A 33 0.36 -5.53 -4.65
N LEU A 34 -0.27 -4.46 -4.17
CA LEU A 34 -1.66 -4.43 -3.70
C LEU A 34 -2.68 -4.71 -4.81
N SER A 35 -2.39 -4.37 -6.08
CA SER A 35 -3.34 -4.60 -7.18
C SER A 35 -3.51 -6.07 -7.55
N HIS A 36 -2.56 -6.92 -7.16
CA HIS A 36 -2.56 -8.34 -7.50
C HIS A 36 -2.56 -9.27 -6.30
N THR A 37 -2.26 -8.76 -5.10
CA THR A 37 -2.10 -9.59 -3.89
C THR A 37 -2.68 -8.91 -2.66
N PHE A 38 -3.08 -9.74 -1.70
CA PHE A 38 -3.48 -9.29 -0.37
C PHE A 38 -2.24 -8.99 0.47
N VAL A 39 -2.05 -7.73 0.85
CA VAL A 39 -0.89 -7.29 1.66
C VAL A 39 -1.34 -6.99 3.09
N PRO A 40 -0.68 -7.50 4.15
CA PRO A 40 -1.05 -7.19 5.52
C PRO A 40 -0.84 -5.73 5.89
N ASP A 41 -1.64 -5.23 6.82
CA ASP A 41 -1.62 -3.81 7.19
C ASP A 41 -0.29 -3.40 7.82
N ASN A 42 0.22 -4.24 8.72
CA ASN A 42 1.54 -4.07 9.33
C ASN A 42 2.66 -3.88 8.30
N VAL A 43 2.56 -4.52 7.12
CA VAL A 43 3.56 -4.38 6.06
C VAL A 43 3.48 -3.00 5.42
N LEU A 44 2.28 -2.48 5.15
CA LEU A 44 2.09 -1.15 4.59
C LEU A 44 2.53 -0.07 5.57
N VAL A 45 2.21 -0.21 6.85
CA VAL A 45 2.65 0.70 7.91
C VAL A 45 4.18 0.76 7.97
N GLU A 46 4.87 -0.38 7.87
CA GLU A 46 6.33 -0.40 7.84
C GLU A 46 6.92 0.23 6.57
N ILE A 47 6.27 0.06 5.42
CA ILE A 47 6.66 0.73 4.17
C ILE A 47 6.47 2.25 4.28
N GLU A 48 5.33 2.71 4.81
CA GLU A 48 5.09 4.14 5.03
C GLU A 48 6.12 4.75 5.98
N LYS A 49 6.49 4.06 7.07
CA LYS A 49 7.57 4.50 7.96
C LYS A 49 8.90 4.69 7.23
N LEU A 50 9.20 3.87 6.22
CA LEU A 50 10.41 4.03 5.40
C LEU A 50 10.29 5.23 4.46
N ILE A 51 9.13 5.42 3.83
CA ILE A 51 8.87 6.57 2.95
C ILE A 51 8.95 7.88 3.74
N ARG A 52 8.34 7.94 4.93
CA ARG A 52 8.40 9.09 5.85
C ARG A 52 9.84 9.42 6.22
N ARG A 53 10.63 8.41 6.62
CA ARG A 53 12.06 8.60 6.95
C ARG A 53 12.86 9.11 5.75
N PHE A 54 12.64 8.53 4.58
CA PHE A 54 13.28 8.95 3.34
C PHE A 54 12.95 10.41 2.98
N LEU A 55 11.67 10.79 3.10
CA LEU A 55 11.21 12.15 2.84
C LEU A 55 11.94 13.15 3.75
N TRP A 56 11.87 12.96 5.08
CA TRP A 56 12.36 13.91 6.08
C TRP A 56 13.87 13.94 6.23
N SER A 57 14.49 12.78 6.44
CA SER A 57 15.91 12.66 6.75
C SER A 57 16.77 12.54 5.49
N GLY A 58 16.26 11.89 4.45
CA GLY A 58 17.08 11.47 3.32
C GLY A 58 17.96 10.29 3.69
N ASN A 59 18.42 10.16 4.93
CA ASN A 59 19.10 8.98 5.43
C ASN A 59 18.16 8.11 6.28
N LEU A 60 18.12 6.80 6.01
CA LEU A 60 17.32 5.85 6.78
C LEU A 60 17.85 5.59 8.21
N THR A 61 19.10 5.95 8.50
CA THR A 61 19.74 5.74 9.82
C THR A 61 19.68 6.97 10.74
N LEU A 62 19.50 8.17 10.18
CA LEU A 62 19.42 9.41 10.95
C LEU A 62 17.96 9.71 11.31
N ASN A 63 17.68 9.85 12.60
CA ASN A 63 16.39 10.30 13.09
C ASN A 63 16.30 11.82 12.96
N VAL A 64 15.56 12.29 11.96
CA VAL A 64 15.21 13.71 11.78
C VAL A 64 13.73 13.88 12.10
N ALA A 65 13.39 14.96 12.80
CA ALA A 65 12.02 15.28 13.15
C ALA A 65 11.12 15.38 11.91
N HIS A 66 9.90 14.83 12.03
CA HIS A 66 8.86 14.99 11.01
C HIS A 66 8.21 16.36 11.18
N LEU A 67 8.43 17.28 10.23
CA LEU A 67 7.99 18.67 10.38
C LEU A 67 6.48 18.86 10.14
N VAL A 68 5.83 17.91 9.47
CA VAL A 68 4.42 17.99 9.08
C VAL A 68 3.73 16.65 9.30
N ALA A 69 2.51 16.67 9.82
CA ALA A 69 1.67 15.49 9.98
C ALA A 69 1.46 14.76 8.64
N TRP A 70 1.55 13.43 8.64
CA TRP A 70 1.50 12.66 7.40
C TRP A 70 0.20 12.82 6.64
N GLU A 71 -0.92 12.90 7.35
CA GLU A 71 -2.24 13.17 6.77
C GLU A 71 -2.30 14.48 5.98
N HIS A 72 -1.47 15.47 6.32
CA HIS A 72 -1.37 16.70 5.55
C HIS A 72 -0.42 16.55 4.35
N VAL A 73 0.65 15.74 4.51
CA VAL A 73 1.62 15.47 3.44
C VAL A 73 0.99 14.71 2.27
N THR A 74 0.12 13.75 2.53
CA THR A 74 -0.52 12.90 1.51
C THR A 74 -1.62 13.62 0.73
N LYS A 75 -2.14 14.74 1.25
CA LYS A 75 -3.16 15.53 0.55
C LYS A 75 -2.69 15.94 -0.85
N PRO A 76 -3.61 16.08 -1.81
CA PRO A 76 -3.28 16.55 -3.14
C PRO A 76 -2.74 17.99 -3.09
N LYS A 77 -1.93 18.36 -4.09
CA LYS A 77 -1.23 19.66 -4.12
C LYS A 77 -2.19 20.85 -4.11
N ASN A 78 -3.36 20.71 -4.72
CA ASN A 78 -4.42 21.73 -4.68
C ASN A 78 -5.01 21.94 -3.27
N ALA A 79 -4.89 20.97 -2.37
CA ALA A 79 -5.32 21.05 -0.98
C ALA A 79 -4.16 21.38 -0.01
N GLY A 80 -3.03 21.86 -0.52
CA GLY A 80 -1.85 22.26 0.26
C GLY A 80 -0.90 21.13 0.66
N GLY A 81 -1.17 19.89 0.26
CA GLY A 81 -0.29 18.76 0.52
C GLY A 81 0.82 18.58 -0.53
N LEU A 82 1.61 17.50 -0.40
CA LEU A 82 2.68 17.17 -1.35
C LEU A 82 2.20 16.26 -2.50
N GLY A 83 0.95 15.79 -2.44
CA GLY A 83 0.39 14.85 -3.40
C GLY A 83 1.05 13.48 -3.34
N ILE A 84 1.44 13.04 -2.14
CA ILE A 84 1.99 11.70 -1.94
C ILE A 84 0.86 10.70 -1.74
N HIS A 85 0.90 9.58 -2.47
CA HIS A 85 -0.11 8.53 -2.34
C HIS A 85 -0.08 7.91 -0.93
N CYS A 86 -1.22 8.02 -0.22
CA CYS A 86 -1.45 7.34 1.05
C CYS A 86 -1.66 5.84 0.82
N LEU A 87 -0.80 4.98 1.38
CA LEU A 87 -0.86 3.54 1.10
C LEU A 87 -2.08 2.87 1.74
N GLU A 88 -2.53 3.42 2.88
CA GLU A 88 -3.74 2.96 3.58
C GLU A 88 -5.00 3.19 2.73
N GLU A 89 -5.14 4.39 2.13
CA GLU A 89 -6.26 4.68 1.23
C GLU A 89 -6.24 3.79 -0.01
N TRP A 90 -5.07 3.64 -0.64
CA TRP A 90 -4.90 2.77 -1.81
C TRP A 90 -5.20 1.30 -1.50
N ARG A 91 -4.84 0.83 -0.30
CA ARG A 91 -5.18 -0.51 0.16
C ARG A 91 -6.69 -0.70 0.15
N SER A 92 -7.45 0.19 0.79
CA SER A 92 -8.91 0.08 0.85
C SER A 92 -9.56 0.09 -0.54
N ILE A 93 -9.09 0.97 -1.43
CA ILE A 93 -9.57 1.06 -2.81
C ILE A 93 -9.27 -0.23 -3.60
N LEU A 94 -8.03 -0.72 -3.53
CA LEU A 94 -7.62 -1.92 -4.27
C LEU A 94 -8.23 -3.19 -3.69
N MET A 95 -8.46 -3.26 -2.38
CA MET A 95 -9.20 -4.36 -1.77
C MET A 95 -10.66 -4.37 -2.23
N ALA A 96 -11.32 -3.21 -2.30
CA ALA A 96 -12.65 -3.10 -2.87
C ALA A 96 -12.68 -3.55 -4.35
N LYS A 97 -11.65 -3.21 -5.14
CA LYS A 97 -11.50 -3.69 -6.52
C LYS A 97 -11.36 -5.22 -6.58
N LEU A 98 -10.54 -5.82 -5.71
CA LEU A 98 -10.40 -7.28 -5.64
C LEU A 98 -11.72 -7.95 -5.22
N ALA A 99 -12.39 -7.43 -4.19
CA ALA A 99 -13.70 -7.93 -3.76
C ALA A 99 -14.75 -7.84 -4.89
N SER A 100 -14.77 -6.73 -5.63
CA SER A 100 -15.65 -6.56 -6.79
C SER A 100 -15.36 -7.57 -7.90
N ASN A 101 -14.09 -7.87 -8.17
CA ASN A 101 -13.70 -8.88 -9.15
C ASN A 101 -14.15 -10.29 -8.74
N PHE A 102 -14.09 -10.59 -7.43
CA PHE A 102 -14.60 -11.85 -6.89
C PHE A 102 -16.12 -11.96 -7.04
N LEU A 103 -16.86 -10.92 -6.66
CA LEU A 103 -18.33 -10.87 -6.79
C LEU A 103 -18.80 -10.95 -8.25
N SER A 104 -18.04 -10.34 -9.17
CA SER A 104 -18.36 -10.34 -10.60
C SER A 104 -17.91 -11.60 -11.32
N ASN A 105 -17.36 -12.59 -10.59
CA ASN A 105 -16.81 -13.83 -11.13
C ASN A 105 -15.82 -13.59 -12.28
N ALA A 106 -14.90 -12.63 -12.10
CA ALA A 106 -13.92 -12.29 -13.13
C ALA A 106 -13.06 -13.50 -13.52
N ASP A 107 -12.77 -13.65 -14.83
CA ASP A 107 -11.98 -14.77 -15.38
C ASP A 107 -10.48 -14.63 -15.05
N THR A 108 -10.16 -14.78 -13.77
CA THR A 108 -8.78 -14.72 -13.25
C THR A 108 -8.51 -15.94 -12.38
N LEU A 109 -7.28 -16.43 -12.40
CA LEU A 109 -6.91 -17.66 -11.67
C LEU A 109 -7.20 -17.57 -10.18
N TRP A 110 -6.93 -16.42 -9.55
CA TRP A 110 -7.17 -16.26 -8.12
C TRP A 110 -8.67 -16.30 -7.79
N VAL A 111 -9.54 -15.73 -8.63
CA VAL A 111 -11.01 -15.80 -8.43
C VAL A 111 -11.49 -17.24 -8.54
N LYS A 112 -11.05 -17.99 -9.56
CA LYS A 112 -11.39 -19.41 -9.72
C LYS A 112 -10.98 -20.23 -8.50
N CYS A 113 -9.73 -20.11 -8.05
CA CYS A 113 -9.26 -20.81 -6.84
C CYS A 113 -10.04 -20.41 -5.57
N PHE A 114 -10.44 -19.15 -5.45
CA PHE A 114 -11.23 -18.69 -4.31
C PHE A 114 -12.69 -19.15 -4.38
N GLN A 115 -13.29 -19.19 -5.57
CA GLN A 115 -14.62 -19.75 -5.80
C GLN A 115 -14.67 -21.24 -5.47
N ASP A 116 -13.68 -22.02 -5.92
CA ASP A 116 -13.60 -23.44 -5.62
C ASP A 116 -13.49 -23.70 -4.11
N LYS A 117 -12.78 -22.84 -3.37
CA LYS A 117 -12.57 -22.99 -1.92
C LYS A 117 -13.71 -22.42 -1.06
N TYR A 118 -14.27 -21.28 -1.44
CA TYR A 118 -15.19 -20.49 -0.60
C TYR A 118 -16.58 -20.28 -1.20
N GLY A 119 -16.79 -20.61 -2.49
CA GLY A 119 -18.02 -20.34 -3.22
C GLY A 119 -19.23 -21.13 -2.74
N ASN A 120 -19.04 -22.30 -2.12
CA ASN A 120 -20.13 -23.14 -1.62
C ASN A 120 -20.61 -22.76 -0.20
N ARG A 121 -20.55 -21.47 0.16
CA ARG A 121 -20.98 -20.98 1.48
C ARG A 121 -22.35 -20.33 1.37
N GLU A 122 -23.20 -20.59 2.36
CA GLU A 122 -24.54 -19.99 2.47
C GLU A 122 -24.50 -18.45 2.46
N THR A 123 -23.46 -17.89 3.07
CA THR A 123 -23.17 -16.45 3.02
C THR A 123 -21.77 -16.21 2.44
N ILE A 124 -21.73 -15.44 1.35
CA ILE A 124 -20.51 -15.13 0.58
C ILE A 124 -19.43 -14.48 1.46
N PHE A 125 -19.80 -13.66 2.44
CA PHE A 125 -18.84 -12.98 3.33
C PHE A 125 -18.86 -13.54 4.77
N SER A 126 -18.81 -14.86 4.92
CA SER A 126 -18.67 -15.49 6.25
C SER A 126 -17.21 -15.74 6.62
N ASN A 127 -16.84 -15.29 7.81
CA ASN A 127 -15.54 -15.54 8.43
C ASN A 127 -15.61 -16.74 9.39
N LYS A 128 -14.86 -17.80 9.09
CA LYS A 128 -14.63 -18.96 9.96
C LYS A 128 -13.18 -18.94 10.50
N ARG A 129 -12.97 -19.61 11.64
CA ARG A 129 -11.65 -19.63 12.32
C ARG A 129 -10.52 -20.12 11.40
N CYS A 130 -10.78 -21.15 10.59
CA CYS A 130 -9.82 -21.78 9.69
C CYS A 130 -9.67 -21.09 8.32
N ASP A 131 -10.34 -19.95 8.10
CA ASP A 131 -10.25 -19.26 6.82
C ASP A 131 -8.88 -18.63 6.62
N SER A 132 -8.45 -18.59 5.34
CA SER A 132 -7.19 -17.93 5.01
C SER A 132 -7.26 -16.47 5.42
N TRP A 133 -6.11 -15.94 5.84
CA TRP A 133 -6.00 -14.54 6.20
C TRP A 133 -6.46 -13.60 5.07
N ALA A 134 -6.21 -13.97 3.81
CA ALA A 134 -6.68 -13.24 2.64
C ALA A 134 -8.22 -13.18 2.54
N TRP A 135 -8.93 -14.27 2.89
CA TRP A 135 -10.39 -14.30 2.89
C TRP A 135 -10.98 -13.38 3.96
N LYS A 136 -10.39 -13.40 5.16
CA LYS A 136 -10.71 -12.51 6.27
C LYS A 136 -10.43 -11.03 5.97
N LEU A 137 -9.68 -10.75 4.91
CA LEU A 137 -9.41 -9.40 4.46
C LEU A 137 -10.47 -8.89 3.45
N ILE A 138 -11.15 -9.82 2.77
CA ILE A 138 -12.22 -9.52 1.81
C ILE A 138 -13.57 -9.43 2.52
N CYS A 139 -13.80 -10.27 3.54
CA CYS A 139 -15.03 -10.34 4.34
C CYS A 139 -14.94 -9.48 5.60
#